data_AF-A0A846QBF2-F1
#
_entry.id   AF-A0A846QBF2-F1
#
_cell.length_a   1.000
_cell.length_b   1.000
_cell.length_c   1.000
_cell.angle_alpha   90.00
_cell.angle_beta   90.00
_cell.angle_gamma   90.00
#
_symmetry.space_group_name_H-M   'P 1'
#
loop_
_entity.id
_entity.type
_entity.pdbx_description
1 polymer ?
#
loop_
_entity_poly.entity_id
_entity_poly.type
_entity_poly.pdbx_seq_one_letter_code
_entity_poly.pdbx_strand_id
1 'polypeptide(L)'
;MTEVTLKCGVFYAKAAFVDAKDLPLPNAPIYVTFANGSRTVAPLHSDADGELELERAPGGLYSFEVHWGGVVVNSTQISIQSNEDFKVRCQVYYDSFEVLDDQDIPLKGAFVIVAQANGSLALMTTNSSGFFSLNKVPVGRYNMKVLWQGVEVNSTHIDIDSNGLYSIRCRVFHLSVTVVDSLGKPLAGATVIVIPPNPLLLPQLVANVDKDGQLDLDQIASGRYSFRVIWRETIVNSTSLTISSSSSLLIKSQVYDLNVDVVDRDGSPIVDAHVLVRRAPSNVSYGIQLTDDSGRAYFPKTPRGDYFATVDYATTYLYTPVHISTSQSLRVDSNDVINIKLDEYPPPFYSTYLFIWVLIIAVFVAVIVFMFLKLRNYRRKVKT
;
A
#
# COMPACT_ATOMS: atom_id res chain seq x y z
N MET A 1 94.00 33.68 15.49
CA MET A 1 92.62 33.31 15.87
C MET A 1 92.05 32.48 14.73
N THR A 2 91.78 31.19 14.98
CA THR A 2 91.04 30.35 14.04
C THR A 2 89.56 30.66 14.19
N GLU A 3 88.95 31.12 13.10
CA GLU A 3 87.52 31.38 13.02
C GLU A 3 86.78 30.04 13.03
N VAL A 4 85.97 29.80 14.07
CA VAL A 4 85.13 28.60 14.16
C VAL A 4 83.74 29.01 13.66
N THR A 5 83.38 28.57 12.45
CA THR A 5 82.02 28.72 11.95
C THR A 5 81.14 27.61 12.50
N LEU A 6 80.24 27.94 13.43
CA LEU A 6 79.18 27.03 13.87
C LEU A 6 78.05 27.07 12.84
N LYS A 7 77.80 25.94 12.17
CA LYS A 7 76.63 25.77 11.31
C LYS A 7 75.45 25.36 12.17
N CYS A 8 74.50 26.28 12.38
CA CYS A 8 73.23 25.97 13.02
C CYS A 8 72.29 25.32 11.99
N GLY A 9 71.73 24.15 12.30
CA GLY A 9 70.69 23.53 11.48
C GLY A 9 69.37 24.27 11.65
N VAL A 10 69.14 25.27 10.82
CA VAL A 10 67.90 26.04 10.77
C VAL A 10 67.37 25.94 9.34
N PHE A 11 66.14 25.47 9.20
CA PHE A 11 65.55 25.08 7.92
C PHE A 11 64.26 25.84 7.64
N TYR A 12 63.90 25.90 6.36
CA TYR A 12 62.62 26.37 5.85
C TYR A 12 61.93 25.15 5.29
N ALA A 13 61.23 24.44 6.17
CA ALA A 13 60.52 23.21 5.84
C ALA A 13 59.05 23.52 5.57
N LYS A 14 58.43 22.72 4.72
CA LYS A 14 57.00 22.83 4.41
C LYS A 14 56.32 21.48 4.59
N ALA A 15 55.16 21.46 5.22
CA ALA A 15 54.36 20.25 5.37
C ALA A 15 53.05 20.39 4.58
N ALA A 16 52.86 19.53 3.58
CA ALA A 16 51.62 19.41 2.82
C ALA A 16 50.73 18.33 3.46
N PHE A 17 49.54 18.72 3.90
CA PHE A 17 48.53 17.86 4.49
C PHE A 17 47.48 17.51 3.44
N VAL A 18 47.40 16.22 3.11
CA VAL A 18 46.53 15.73 2.05
C VAL A 18 45.62 14.62 2.54
N ASP A 19 44.47 14.47 1.89
CA ASP A 19 43.51 13.40 2.16
C ASP A 19 43.91 12.07 1.49
N ALA A 20 43.04 11.06 1.60
CA ALA A 20 43.27 9.74 1.00
C ALA A 20 43.29 9.72 -0.54
N LYS A 21 42.93 10.82 -1.21
CA LYS A 21 43.03 11.00 -2.66
C LYS A 21 44.20 11.92 -3.05
N ASP A 22 45.12 12.17 -2.12
CA ASP A 22 46.23 13.13 -2.27
C ASP A 22 45.76 14.57 -2.59
N LEU A 23 44.50 14.92 -2.28
CA LEU A 23 43.98 16.28 -2.41
C LEU A 23 44.25 17.11 -1.15
N PRO A 24 44.46 18.43 -1.26
CA PRO A 24 44.79 19.26 -0.12
C PRO A 24 43.66 19.35 0.91
N LEU A 25 44.06 19.41 2.18
CA LEU A 25 43.20 19.68 3.32
C LEU A 25 43.40 21.12 3.80
N PRO A 26 42.68 22.10 3.23
CA PRO A 26 42.82 23.49 3.63
C PRO A 26 42.19 23.76 4.99
N ASN A 27 42.78 24.68 5.75
CA ASN A 27 42.34 25.08 7.08
C ASN A 27 42.21 23.90 8.07
N ALA A 28 43.03 22.86 7.92
CA ALA A 28 43.10 21.74 8.85
C ALA A 28 43.78 22.21 10.15
N PRO A 29 43.18 22.02 11.34
CA PRO A 29 43.86 22.34 12.59
C PRO A 29 45.01 21.36 12.89
N ILE A 30 46.20 21.88 13.13
CA ILE A 30 47.43 21.12 13.38
C ILE A 30 48.04 21.57 14.70
N TYR A 31 48.14 20.65 15.66
CA TYR A 31 48.96 20.85 16.84
C TYR A 31 50.38 20.35 16.55
N VAL A 32 51.36 21.22 16.80
CA VAL A 32 52.77 20.91 16.57
C VAL A 32 53.50 20.83 17.91
N THR A 33 54.20 19.72 18.14
CA THR A 33 55.22 19.62 19.18
C THR A 33 56.57 19.84 18.54
N PHE A 34 57.25 20.92 18.92
CA PHE A 34 58.55 21.33 18.41
C PHE A 34 59.68 20.42 18.93
N ALA A 35 60.85 20.49 18.30
CA ALA A 35 62.01 19.68 18.65
C ALA A 35 62.50 19.79 20.11
N ASN A 36 62.19 20.91 20.78
CA ASN A 36 62.50 21.13 22.20
C ASN A 36 61.43 20.56 23.15
N GLY A 37 60.40 19.90 22.62
CA GLY A 37 59.28 19.31 23.37
C GLY A 37 58.14 20.27 23.70
N SER A 38 58.21 21.56 23.36
CA SER A 38 57.07 22.46 23.55
C SER A 38 55.98 22.18 22.51
N ARG A 39 54.71 22.33 22.89
CA ARG A 39 53.55 22.15 22.00
C ARG A 39 52.85 23.48 21.76
N THR A 40 52.31 23.67 20.57
CA THR A 40 51.44 24.82 20.29
C THR A 40 50.21 24.81 21.22
N VAL A 41 49.85 25.99 21.75
CA VAL A 41 48.69 26.13 22.65
C VAL A 41 47.38 26.18 21.85
N ALA A 42 47.40 26.87 20.71
CA ALA A 42 46.35 26.87 19.70
C ALA A 42 46.83 26.10 18.46
N PRO A 43 45.91 25.48 17.68
CA PRO A 43 46.32 24.82 16.46
C PRO A 43 46.77 25.85 15.43
N LEU A 44 47.82 25.49 14.69
CA LEU A 44 48.13 26.12 13.41
C LEU A 44 47.14 25.61 12.37
N HIS A 45 46.97 26.32 11.26
CA HIS A 45 46.07 25.92 10.20
C HIS A 45 46.82 25.84 8.89
N SER A 46 46.56 24.79 8.11
CA SER A 46 47.03 24.71 6.73
C SER A 46 46.35 25.79 5.86
N ASP A 47 47.06 26.26 4.85
CA ASP A 47 46.55 27.25 3.89
C ASP A 47 45.60 26.64 2.84
N ALA A 48 45.29 27.39 1.78
CA ALA A 48 44.38 26.96 0.72
C ALA A 48 44.91 25.75 -0.09
N ASP A 49 46.23 25.59 -0.15
CA ASP A 49 46.92 24.49 -0.82
C ASP A 49 47.20 23.32 0.14
N GLY A 50 46.68 23.40 1.37
CA GLY A 50 46.84 22.37 2.40
C GLY A 50 48.23 22.36 3.01
N GLU A 51 48.99 23.45 2.91
CA GLU A 51 50.37 23.54 3.34
C GLU A 51 50.52 24.31 4.66
N LEU A 52 51.53 23.95 5.45
CA LEU A 52 52.00 24.70 6.61
C LEU A 52 53.50 24.94 6.48
N GLU A 53 53.88 26.20 6.45
CA GLU A 53 55.29 26.60 6.45
C GLU A 53 55.84 26.63 7.88
N LEU A 54 57.01 26.01 8.06
CA LEU A 54 57.78 26.05 9.29
C LEU A 54 59.00 26.94 9.07
N GLU A 55 58.78 28.25 9.18
CA GLU A 55 59.85 29.23 9.00
C GLU A 55 60.92 29.09 10.09
N ARG A 56 62.18 29.06 9.66
CA ARG A 56 63.36 29.05 10.55
C ARG A 56 63.29 27.96 11.62
N ALA A 57 62.79 26.78 11.25
CA ALA A 57 62.65 25.63 12.12
C ALA A 57 64.02 25.07 12.54
N PRO A 58 64.34 24.98 13.84
CA PRO A 58 65.51 24.24 14.30
C PRO A 58 65.48 22.78 13.85
N GLY A 59 66.62 22.24 13.43
CA GLY A 59 66.73 20.82 13.10
C GLY A 59 66.38 19.94 14.30
N GLY A 60 65.55 18.92 14.07
CA GLY A 60 65.10 18.04 15.15
C GLY A 60 63.84 17.24 14.81
N LEU A 61 63.29 16.54 15.80
CA LEU A 61 62.10 15.71 15.65
C LEU A 61 60.86 16.51 16.04
N TYR A 62 59.92 16.66 15.10
CA TYR A 62 58.66 17.36 15.29
C TYR A 62 57.51 16.36 15.32
N SER A 63 56.51 16.58 16.17
CA SER A 63 55.26 15.81 16.16
C SER A 63 54.14 16.66 15.60
N PHE A 64 53.38 16.10 14.66
CA PHE A 64 52.18 16.72 14.08
C PHE A 64 50.96 15.90 14.47
N GLU A 65 49.99 16.55 15.10
CA GLU A 65 48.67 16.00 15.39
C GLU A 65 47.65 16.79 14.58
N VAL A 66 47.16 16.17 13.51
CA VAL A 66 46.28 16.80 12.52
C VAL A 66 44.84 16.42 12.83
N HIS A 67 43.98 17.43 12.92
CA HIS A 67 42.56 17.27 13.16
C HIS A 67 41.77 17.60 11.89
N TRP A 68 40.66 16.89 11.69
CA TRP A 68 39.70 17.19 10.64
C TRP A 68 38.29 16.88 11.15
N GLY A 69 37.37 17.84 11.04
CA GLY A 69 36.02 17.69 11.60
C GLY A 69 36.00 17.41 13.11
N GLY A 70 37.01 17.83 13.87
CA GLY A 70 37.13 17.56 15.31
C GLY A 70 37.62 16.15 15.67
N VAL A 71 38.13 15.39 14.70
CA VAL A 71 38.74 14.05 14.90
C VAL A 71 40.21 14.12 14.52
N VAL A 72 41.08 13.42 15.27
CA VAL A 72 42.49 13.25 14.89
C VAL A 72 42.57 12.32 13.68
N VAL A 73 43.09 12.83 12.56
CA VAL A 73 43.20 12.10 11.28
C VAL A 73 44.63 11.76 10.90
N ASN A 74 45.62 12.30 11.63
CA ASN A 74 47.00 11.85 11.56
C ASN A 74 47.73 12.23 12.86
N SER A 75 48.59 11.33 13.34
CA SER A 75 49.60 11.65 14.34
C SER A 75 50.93 11.07 13.86
N THR A 76 51.86 11.94 13.47
CA THR A 76 53.14 11.54 12.91
C THR A 76 54.30 12.34 13.49
N GLN A 77 55.50 11.77 13.42
CA GLN A 77 56.73 12.45 13.76
C GLN A 77 57.62 12.56 12.53
N ILE A 78 58.19 13.75 12.32
CA ILE A 78 59.03 14.05 11.17
C ILE A 78 60.33 14.69 11.67
N SER A 79 61.47 14.18 11.18
CA SER A 79 62.76 14.79 11.46
C SER A 79 63.07 15.85 10.41
N ILE A 80 63.20 17.11 10.83
CA ILE A 80 63.58 18.22 9.96
C ILE A 80 65.11 18.31 9.96
N GLN A 81 65.73 18.01 8.81
CA GLN A 81 67.19 18.01 8.62
C GLN A 81 67.64 18.75 7.35
N SER A 82 66.69 19.23 6.54
CA SER A 82 66.89 19.95 5.28
C SER A 82 65.67 20.83 4.99
N ASN A 83 65.73 21.66 3.95
CA ASN A 83 64.59 22.46 3.45
C ASN A 83 63.66 21.62 2.55
N GLU A 84 63.42 20.36 2.91
CA GLU A 84 62.57 19.46 2.13
C GLU A 84 61.09 19.64 2.46
N ASP A 85 60.27 19.39 1.45
CA ASP A 85 58.82 19.35 1.59
C ASP A 85 58.40 17.96 2.09
N PHE A 86 57.56 17.95 3.12
CA PHE A 86 57.01 16.74 3.72
C PHE A 86 55.54 16.58 3.34
N LYS A 87 55.12 15.34 3.09
CA LYS A 87 53.71 15.02 2.84
C LYS A 87 53.15 14.23 4.02
N VAL A 88 52.09 14.76 4.63
CA VAL A 88 51.34 14.11 5.72
C VAL A 88 49.99 13.66 5.18
N ARG A 89 49.85 12.34 4.96
CA ARG A 89 48.59 11.74 4.53
C ARG A 89 47.65 11.56 5.71
N CYS A 90 46.50 12.21 5.64
CA CYS A 90 45.48 12.18 6.67
C CYS A 90 44.40 11.16 6.32
N GLN A 91 43.87 10.50 7.33
CA GLN A 91 42.76 9.55 7.22
C GLN A 91 41.43 10.31 7.04
N VAL A 92 41.29 10.94 5.88
CA VAL A 92 40.12 11.69 5.43
C VAL A 92 39.65 11.12 4.10
N TYR A 93 38.38 10.72 4.04
CA TYR A 93 37.84 9.85 3.01
C TYR A 93 36.62 10.43 2.29
N TYR A 94 36.25 9.76 1.21
CA TYR A 94 35.11 10.04 0.35
C TYR A 94 34.34 8.74 0.15
N ASP A 95 33.13 8.71 0.66
CA ASP A 95 32.34 7.49 0.75
C ASP A 95 30.98 7.72 0.12
N SER A 96 30.52 6.71 -0.62
CA SER A 96 29.18 6.72 -1.19
C SER A 96 28.39 5.54 -0.64
N PHE A 97 27.12 5.80 -0.37
CA PHE A 97 26.23 4.86 0.28
C PHE A 97 25.03 4.63 -0.62
N GLU A 98 24.78 3.38 -0.96
CA GLU A 98 23.62 2.90 -1.70
C GLU A 98 22.57 2.42 -0.70
N VAL A 99 21.36 2.95 -0.78
CA VAL A 99 20.25 2.56 0.09
C VAL A 99 19.22 1.80 -0.73
N LEU A 100 18.96 0.55 -0.32
CA LEU A 100 18.16 -0.42 -1.07
C LEU A 100 17.01 -0.96 -0.20
N ASP A 101 15.94 -1.43 -0.84
CA ASP A 101 14.90 -2.24 -0.18
C ASP A 101 15.28 -3.73 -0.05
N ASP A 102 14.32 -4.60 0.29
CA ASP A 102 14.55 -6.03 0.46
C ASP A 102 14.79 -6.80 -0.84
N GLN A 103 14.54 -6.17 -2.00
CA GLN A 103 14.73 -6.75 -3.34
C GLN A 103 15.92 -6.12 -4.07
N ASP A 104 16.80 -5.43 -3.35
CA ASP A 104 17.96 -4.70 -3.89
C ASP A 104 17.54 -3.59 -4.90
N ILE A 105 16.30 -3.07 -4.82
CA ILE A 105 15.86 -1.94 -5.63
C ILE A 105 16.22 -0.63 -4.90
N PRO A 106 16.79 0.38 -5.60
CA PRO A 106 17.16 1.63 -4.99
C PRO A 106 15.99 2.41 -4.36
N LEU A 107 16.21 2.90 -3.14
CA LEU A 107 15.25 3.77 -2.45
C LEU A 107 15.54 5.23 -2.77
N LYS A 108 14.78 5.80 -3.72
CA LYS A 108 14.86 7.23 -4.05
C LYS A 108 14.20 8.09 -2.99
N GLY A 109 14.90 9.10 -2.48
CA GLY A 109 14.34 10.05 -1.51
C GLY A 109 14.26 9.53 -0.07
N ALA A 110 14.94 8.43 0.25
CA ALA A 110 15.10 7.97 1.62
C ALA A 110 15.85 9.02 2.44
N PHE A 111 15.34 9.32 3.63
CA PHE A 111 15.95 10.31 4.52
C PHE A 111 16.91 9.60 5.47
N VAL A 112 18.17 10.04 5.51
CA VAL A 112 19.23 9.40 6.30
C VAL A 112 19.77 10.39 7.30
N ILE A 113 19.70 10.03 8.59
CA ILE A 113 20.35 10.75 9.68
C ILE A 113 21.68 10.07 9.95
N VAL A 114 22.77 10.80 9.79
CA VAL A 114 24.13 10.31 10.01
C VAL A 114 24.70 11.00 11.25
N ALA A 115 24.96 10.24 12.31
CA ALA A 115 25.81 10.68 13.41
C ALA A 115 27.27 10.41 13.04
N GLN A 116 28.02 11.48 12.82
CA GLN A 116 29.41 11.45 12.40
C GLN A 116 30.34 11.03 13.54
N ALA A 117 31.60 10.72 13.22
CA ALA A 117 32.60 10.27 14.20
C ALA A 117 32.83 11.25 15.36
N ASN A 118 32.61 12.55 15.14
CA ASN A 118 32.69 13.60 16.16
C ASN A 118 31.39 13.80 16.96
N GLY A 119 30.35 13.01 16.70
CA GLY A 119 29.03 13.12 17.33
C GLY A 119 28.07 14.14 16.69
N SER A 120 28.52 14.94 15.72
CA SER A 120 27.65 15.86 14.98
C SER A 120 26.69 15.11 14.05
N LEU A 121 25.55 15.73 13.72
CA LEU A 121 24.55 15.13 12.84
C LEU A 121 24.61 15.74 11.44
N ALA A 122 24.55 14.90 10.43
CA ALA A 122 24.29 15.27 9.04
C ALA A 122 22.95 14.67 8.59
N LEU A 123 22.18 15.44 7.83
CA LEU A 123 20.89 15.05 7.28
C LEU A 123 21.05 14.90 5.76
N MET A 124 20.82 13.69 5.27
CA MET A 124 21.03 13.33 3.87
C MET A 124 19.73 12.81 3.26
N THR A 125 19.62 12.92 1.94
CA THR A 125 18.54 12.33 1.17
C THR A 125 19.13 11.60 -0.02
N THR A 126 18.67 10.38 -0.29
CA THR A 126 19.14 9.59 -1.44
C THR A 126 18.63 10.15 -2.76
N ASN A 127 19.47 10.07 -3.79
CA ASN A 127 19.12 10.49 -5.15
C ASN A 127 18.24 9.44 -5.87
N SER A 128 17.98 9.64 -7.16
CA SER A 128 17.16 8.73 -7.99
C SER A 128 17.71 7.31 -8.13
N SER A 129 19.01 7.14 -7.90
CA SER A 129 19.70 5.85 -7.94
C SER A 129 19.92 5.28 -6.54
N GLY A 130 19.29 5.85 -5.50
CA GLY A 130 19.42 5.37 -4.12
C GLY A 130 20.70 5.79 -3.40
N PHE A 131 21.51 6.69 -3.98
CA PHE A 131 22.80 7.07 -3.40
C PHE A 131 22.76 8.37 -2.61
N PHE A 132 23.56 8.43 -1.56
CA PHE A 132 24.08 9.67 -0.98
C PHE A 132 25.60 9.55 -0.76
N SER A 133 26.28 10.67 -0.53
CA SER A 133 27.74 10.69 -0.37
C SER A 133 28.17 11.54 0.82
N LEU A 134 29.23 11.09 1.49
CA LEU A 134 29.94 11.84 2.52
C LEU A 134 31.34 12.18 1.96
N ASN A 135 31.64 13.46 1.84
CA ASN A 135 32.88 13.93 1.22
C ASN A 135 33.78 14.56 2.27
N LYS A 136 35.08 14.24 2.21
CA LYS A 136 36.10 14.72 3.16
C LYS A 136 35.68 14.47 4.61
N VAL A 137 35.30 13.24 4.93
CA VAL A 137 34.96 12.84 6.30
C VAL A 137 36.14 12.19 6.99
N PRO A 138 36.38 12.44 8.29
CA PRO A 138 37.47 11.80 9.02
C PRO A 138 37.22 10.30 9.21
N VAL A 139 38.28 9.55 9.47
CA VAL A 139 38.22 8.17 9.97
C VAL A 139 37.30 8.06 11.19
N GLY A 140 36.53 6.98 11.28
CA GLY A 140 35.78 6.66 12.49
C GLY A 140 34.46 5.96 12.24
N ARG A 141 33.67 5.84 13.31
CA ARG A 141 32.37 5.18 13.30
C ARG A 141 31.25 6.16 12.98
N TYR A 142 30.44 5.83 11.98
CA TYR A 142 29.28 6.59 11.54
C TYR A 142 28.01 5.80 11.82
N ASN A 143 27.16 6.28 12.73
CA ASN A 143 25.86 5.65 13.00
C ASN A 143 24.82 6.25 12.07
N MET A 144 24.05 5.41 11.40
CA MET A 144 23.10 5.81 10.37
C MET A 144 21.71 5.31 10.70
N LYS A 145 20.72 6.20 10.61
CA LYS A 145 19.29 5.85 10.66
C LYS A 145 18.65 6.20 9.34
N VAL A 146 18.01 5.23 8.70
CA VAL A 146 17.25 5.43 7.47
C VAL A 146 15.77 5.48 7.79
N LEU A 147 15.15 6.58 7.39
CA LEU A 147 13.72 6.84 7.50
C LEU A 147 13.10 6.75 6.11
N TRP A 148 12.09 5.89 5.98
CA TRP A 148 11.29 5.74 4.77
C TRP A 148 9.84 5.97 5.12
N GLN A 149 9.18 6.91 4.44
CA GLN A 149 7.79 7.26 4.71
C GLN A 149 7.56 7.59 6.22
N GLY A 150 8.53 8.22 6.88
CA GLY A 150 8.44 8.56 8.32
C GLY A 150 8.61 7.38 9.29
N VAL A 151 8.99 6.19 8.81
CA VAL A 151 9.27 4.99 9.63
C VAL A 151 10.76 4.68 9.60
N GLU A 152 11.35 4.34 10.75
CA GLU A 152 12.75 3.88 10.83
C GLU A 152 12.86 2.47 10.23
N VAL A 153 13.43 2.36 9.03
CA VAL A 153 13.53 1.10 8.28
C VAL A 153 14.91 0.46 8.37
N ASN A 154 15.93 1.21 8.76
CA ASN A 154 17.26 0.71 9.08
C ASN A 154 17.91 1.57 10.17
N SER A 155 18.69 0.94 11.05
CA SER A 155 19.59 1.57 11.99
C SER A 155 20.86 0.75 12.04
N THR A 156 21.96 1.29 11.55
CA THR A 156 23.25 0.59 11.40
C THR A 156 24.41 1.51 11.77
N HIS A 157 25.61 0.95 11.81
CA HIS A 157 26.84 1.73 11.83
C HIS A 157 27.80 1.24 10.74
N ILE A 158 28.62 2.15 10.25
CA ILE A 158 29.68 1.89 9.28
C ILE A 158 30.96 2.50 9.84
N ASP A 159 32.01 1.69 9.92
CA ASP A 159 33.34 2.16 10.30
C ASP A 159 34.07 2.57 9.00
N ILE A 160 34.34 3.86 8.85
CA ILE A 160 35.03 4.42 7.68
C ILE A 160 36.53 4.47 7.98
N ASP A 161 37.30 3.67 7.24
CA ASP A 161 38.77 3.59 7.32
C ASP A 161 39.47 3.70 5.95
N SER A 162 38.69 3.81 4.88
CA SER A 162 39.12 3.87 3.49
C SER A 162 37.99 4.44 2.62
N ASN A 163 38.31 4.92 1.41
CA ASN A 163 37.28 5.33 0.45
C ASN A 163 36.49 4.09 -0.02
N GLY A 164 35.18 4.10 0.16
CA GLY A 164 34.35 2.94 -0.10
C GLY A 164 32.99 3.22 -0.72
N LEU A 165 32.40 2.14 -1.23
CA LEU A 165 30.99 2.06 -1.57
C LEU A 165 30.32 1.08 -0.60
N TYR A 166 29.29 1.55 0.10
CA TYR A 166 28.59 0.76 1.10
C TYR A 166 27.12 0.60 0.74
N SER A 167 26.56 -0.60 0.91
CA SER A 167 25.14 -0.86 0.69
C SER A 167 24.40 -0.99 2.02
N ILE A 168 23.29 -0.28 2.16
CA ILE A 168 22.39 -0.27 3.32
C ILE A 168 21.05 -0.84 2.90
N ARG A 169 20.78 -2.09 3.26
CA ARG A 169 19.48 -2.75 3.02
C ARG A 169 18.47 -2.36 4.08
N CYS A 170 17.29 -1.93 3.65
CA CYS A 170 16.24 -1.42 4.51
C CYS A 170 15.07 -2.41 4.61
N ARG A 171 14.34 -2.35 5.72
CA ARG A 171 13.07 -3.06 5.90
C ARG A 171 11.94 -2.33 5.16
N VAL A 172 12.10 -2.24 3.85
CA VAL A 172 11.13 -1.70 2.89
C VAL A 172 10.79 -2.86 1.96
N PHE A 173 9.51 -3.03 1.68
CA PHE A 173 8.96 -4.27 1.13
C PHE A 173 7.96 -4.01 0.01
N HIS A 174 7.62 -5.05 -0.74
CA HIS A 174 6.57 -5.06 -1.75
C HIS A 174 5.42 -5.97 -1.31
N LEU A 175 4.18 -5.52 -1.45
CA LEU A 175 3.00 -6.31 -1.11
C LEU A 175 2.02 -6.37 -2.29
N SER A 176 1.74 -7.57 -2.77
CA SER A 176 0.65 -7.78 -3.73
C SER A 176 -0.64 -8.17 -2.99
N VAL A 177 -1.68 -7.36 -3.09
CA VAL A 177 -2.98 -7.60 -2.47
C VAL A 177 -3.94 -8.15 -3.50
N THR A 178 -4.55 -9.31 -3.24
CA THR A 178 -5.61 -9.89 -4.07
C THR A 178 -6.93 -9.87 -3.32
N VAL A 179 -7.96 -9.25 -3.90
CA VAL A 179 -9.30 -9.12 -3.33
C VAL A 179 -10.29 -9.98 -4.10
N VAL A 180 -10.94 -10.89 -3.40
CA VAL A 180 -11.92 -11.83 -3.96
C VAL A 180 -13.25 -11.77 -3.22
N ASP A 181 -14.31 -12.23 -3.87
CA ASP A 181 -15.61 -12.48 -3.22
C ASP A 181 -15.60 -13.81 -2.41
N SER A 182 -16.75 -14.18 -1.86
CA SER A 182 -16.89 -15.41 -1.05
C SER A 182 -16.67 -16.69 -1.84
N LEU A 183 -16.77 -16.65 -3.17
CA LEU A 183 -16.54 -17.78 -4.08
C LEU A 183 -15.09 -17.81 -4.61
N GLY A 184 -14.25 -16.85 -4.20
CA GLY A 184 -12.87 -16.73 -4.66
C GLY A 184 -12.72 -16.08 -6.04
N LYS A 185 -13.79 -15.51 -6.61
CA LYS A 185 -13.70 -14.79 -7.88
C LYS A 185 -13.16 -13.37 -7.63
N PRO A 186 -12.37 -12.81 -8.56
CA PRO A 186 -11.89 -11.44 -8.45
C PRO A 186 -13.01 -10.40 -8.23
N LEU A 187 -12.84 -9.58 -7.19
CA LEU A 187 -13.75 -8.48 -6.91
C LEU A 187 -13.28 -7.19 -7.61
N ALA A 188 -13.17 -7.28 -8.95
CA ALA A 188 -12.71 -6.19 -9.80
C ALA A 188 -13.45 -4.87 -9.53
N GLY A 189 -12.70 -3.77 -9.41
CA GLY A 189 -13.24 -2.44 -9.13
C GLY A 189 -13.60 -2.17 -7.67
N ALA A 190 -13.35 -3.11 -6.74
CA ALA A 190 -13.42 -2.80 -5.32
C ALA A 190 -12.38 -1.75 -4.93
N THR A 191 -12.75 -0.87 -4.01
CA THR A 191 -11.83 0.14 -3.46
C THR A 191 -11.17 -0.40 -2.20
N VAL A 192 -9.84 -0.37 -2.12
CA VAL A 192 -9.07 -0.70 -0.94
C VAL A 192 -8.54 0.58 -0.32
N ILE A 193 -8.88 0.80 0.95
CA ILE A 193 -8.24 1.81 1.79
C ILE A 193 -7.12 1.12 2.58
N VAL A 194 -5.89 1.56 2.34
CA VAL A 194 -4.69 1.09 3.03
C VAL A 194 -4.27 2.15 4.06
N ILE A 195 -4.28 1.75 5.32
CA ILE A 195 -3.95 2.58 6.47
C ILE A 195 -2.54 2.19 6.95
N PRO A 196 -1.56 3.10 6.86
CA PRO A 196 -0.18 2.80 7.24
C PRO A 196 0.01 2.71 8.77
N PRO A 197 1.16 2.20 9.25
CA PRO A 197 1.46 2.04 10.67
C PRO A 197 1.44 3.35 11.47
N ASN A 198 1.75 4.48 10.80
CA ASN A 198 1.71 5.81 11.39
C ASN A 198 0.83 6.75 10.53
N PRO A 199 -0.50 6.69 10.67
CA PRO A 199 -1.43 7.44 9.82
C PRO A 199 -1.41 8.96 10.08
N LEU A 200 -0.69 9.43 11.11
CA LEU A 200 -0.47 10.86 11.36
C LEU A 200 0.65 11.44 10.49
N LEU A 201 1.61 10.61 10.07
CA LEU A 201 2.74 11.02 9.24
C LEU A 201 2.56 10.65 7.77
N LEU A 202 1.68 9.71 7.47
CA LEU A 202 1.43 9.23 6.11
C LEU A 202 -0.05 9.26 5.76
N PRO A 203 -0.41 9.73 4.56
CA PRO A 203 -1.77 9.65 4.08
C PRO A 203 -2.19 8.18 3.93
N GLN A 204 -3.47 7.92 4.12
CA GLN A 204 -4.07 6.65 3.71
C GLN A 204 -4.04 6.58 2.18
N LEU A 205 -3.68 5.42 1.64
CA LEU A 205 -3.82 5.16 0.22
C LEU A 205 -5.25 4.67 -0.04
N VAL A 206 -5.91 5.25 -1.04
CA VAL A 206 -7.20 4.80 -1.54
C VAL A 206 -7.01 4.43 -3.00
N ALA A 207 -7.16 3.15 -3.32
CA ALA A 207 -6.94 2.63 -4.66
C ALA A 207 -8.03 1.63 -5.04
N ASN A 208 -8.36 1.55 -6.32
CA ASN A 208 -9.23 0.49 -6.83
C ASN A 208 -8.37 -0.70 -7.25
N VAL A 209 -8.84 -1.92 -6.95
CA VAL A 209 -8.23 -3.12 -7.51
C VAL A 209 -8.54 -3.25 -8.99
N ASP A 210 -7.63 -3.85 -9.74
CA ASP A 210 -7.75 -4.04 -11.18
C ASP A 210 -8.80 -5.10 -11.58
N LYS A 211 -8.84 -5.46 -12.87
CA LYS A 211 -9.75 -6.48 -13.42
C LYS A 211 -9.54 -7.88 -12.83
N ASP A 212 -8.34 -8.18 -12.36
CA ASP A 212 -7.95 -9.46 -11.76
C ASP A 212 -8.06 -9.41 -10.23
N GLY A 213 -8.55 -8.30 -9.67
CA GLY A 213 -8.74 -8.11 -8.24
C GLY A 213 -7.45 -7.76 -7.50
N GLN A 214 -6.41 -7.32 -8.22
CA GLN A 214 -5.08 -7.08 -7.66
C GLN A 214 -4.81 -5.59 -7.39
N LEU A 215 -3.98 -5.35 -6.38
CA LEU A 215 -3.41 -4.07 -6.01
C LEU A 215 -1.98 -4.31 -5.49
N ASP A 216 -0.99 -3.80 -6.21
CA ASP A 216 0.40 -3.87 -5.79
C ASP A 216 0.80 -2.60 -5.02
N LEU A 217 1.51 -2.80 -3.92
CA LEU A 217 2.06 -1.76 -3.07
C LEU A 217 3.58 -1.90 -3.08
N ASP A 218 4.23 -1.00 -3.79
CA ASP A 218 5.68 -0.99 -3.91
C ASP A 218 6.36 -0.15 -2.85
N GLN A 219 7.53 -0.61 -2.41
CA GLN A 219 8.40 0.09 -1.47
C GLN A 219 7.63 0.70 -0.29
N ILE A 220 6.90 -0.14 0.44
CA ILE A 220 6.22 0.25 1.68
C ILE A 220 7.08 -0.10 2.89
N ALA A 221 7.08 0.78 3.89
CA ALA A 221 7.86 0.55 5.11
C ALA A 221 7.36 -0.69 5.87
N SER A 222 8.25 -1.33 6.64
CA SER A 222 7.86 -2.35 7.60
C SER A 222 6.86 -1.81 8.63
N GLY A 223 5.89 -2.63 9.05
CA GLY A 223 4.97 -2.28 10.14
C GLY A 223 3.59 -2.88 9.97
N ARG A 224 2.67 -2.52 10.88
CA ARG A 224 1.28 -3.02 10.86
C ARG A 224 0.38 -2.13 10.03
N TYR A 225 -0.08 -2.64 8.90
CA TYR A 225 -1.04 -1.99 8.01
C TYR A 225 -2.45 -2.49 8.29
N SER A 226 -3.45 -1.63 8.07
CA SER A 226 -4.86 -2.02 8.07
C SER A 226 -5.47 -1.77 6.70
N PHE A 227 -6.27 -2.73 6.24
CA PHE A 227 -6.90 -2.72 4.93
C PHE A 227 -8.41 -2.74 5.13
N ARG A 228 -9.11 -1.84 4.44
CA ARG A 228 -10.58 -1.86 4.34
C ARG A 228 -10.96 -2.02 2.88
N VAL A 229 -11.73 -3.05 2.58
CA VAL A 229 -12.28 -3.26 1.23
C VAL A 229 -13.68 -2.70 1.19
N ILE A 230 -13.92 -1.78 0.26
CA ILE A 230 -15.21 -1.16 0.01
C ILE A 230 -15.74 -1.66 -1.33
N TRP A 231 -16.97 -2.17 -1.30
CA TRP A 231 -17.71 -2.62 -2.48
C TRP A 231 -19.12 -2.05 -2.41
N ARG A 232 -19.54 -1.31 -3.44
CA ARG A 232 -20.84 -0.62 -3.51
C ARG A 232 -21.15 0.11 -2.19
N GLU A 233 -20.24 1.03 -1.82
CA GLU A 233 -20.34 1.89 -0.62
C GLU A 233 -20.35 1.13 0.73
N THR A 234 -20.03 -0.17 0.72
CA THR A 234 -20.04 -1.02 1.92
C THR A 234 -18.65 -1.51 2.24
N ILE A 235 -18.25 -1.42 3.49
CA ILE A 235 -17.06 -2.13 3.97
C ILE A 235 -17.38 -3.62 4.00
N VAL A 236 -16.80 -4.38 3.08
CA VAL A 236 -17.02 -5.83 2.93
C VAL A 236 -15.88 -6.68 3.50
N ASN A 237 -14.76 -6.04 3.85
CA ASN A 237 -13.71 -6.66 4.65
C ASN A 237 -12.95 -5.58 5.43
N SER A 238 -12.48 -5.94 6.63
CA SER A 238 -11.45 -5.19 7.35
C SER A 238 -10.44 -6.17 7.92
N THR A 239 -9.18 -6.03 7.52
CA THR A 239 -8.08 -6.90 7.96
C THR A 239 -6.86 -6.06 8.29
N SER A 240 -5.92 -6.64 9.03
CA SER A 240 -4.61 -6.03 9.28
C SER A 240 -3.52 -7.04 9.01
N LEU A 241 -2.39 -6.56 8.49
CA LEU A 241 -1.21 -7.37 8.24
C LEU A 241 0.01 -6.65 8.79
N THR A 242 0.88 -7.37 9.49
CA THR A 242 2.22 -6.88 9.81
C THR A 242 3.16 -7.24 8.68
N ILE A 243 3.72 -6.22 8.04
CA ILE A 243 4.64 -6.38 6.91
C ILE A 243 6.06 -6.42 7.45
N SER A 244 6.69 -7.58 7.28
CA SER A 244 8.08 -7.86 7.67
C SER A 244 8.90 -8.50 6.56
N SER A 245 8.31 -8.69 5.38
CA SER A 245 8.93 -9.23 4.18
C SER A 245 8.06 -8.88 2.96
N SER A 246 8.66 -8.85 1.77
CA SER A 246 7.87 -8.85 0.54
C SER A 246 6.98 -10.09 0.47
N SER A 247 5.69 -9.92 0.15
CA SER A 247 4.72 -11.01 0.23
C SER A 247 3.43 -10.72 -0.56
N SER A 248 2.48 -11.65 -0.49
CA SER A 248 1.13 -11.48 -1.04
C SER A 248 0.07 -11.62 0.05
N LEU A 249 -1.00 -10.83 -0.03
CA LEU A 249 -2.15 -10.87 0.87
C LEU A 249 -3.43 -11.20 0.10
N LEU A 250 -4.08 -12.32 0.44
CA LEU A 250 -5.42 -12.66 -0.07
C LEU A 250 -6.49 -12.14 0.90
N ILE A 251 -7.36 -11.24 0.42
CA ILE A 251 -8.50 -10.71 1.16
C ILE A 251 -9.79 -11.31 0.61
N LYS A 252 -10.43 -12.19 1.39
CA LYS A 252 -11.77 -12.72 1.09
C LYS A 252 -12.84 -11.76 1.63
N SER A 253 -13.67 -11.24 0.74
CA SER A 253 -14.69 -10.26 1.07
C SER A 253 -16.03 -10.91 1.41
N GLN A 254 -16.81 -10.26 2.29
CA GLN A 254 -18.19 -10.62 2.59
C GLN A 254 -19.12 -10.15 1.47
N VAL A 255 -18.87 -10.68 0.26
CA VAL A 255 -19.62 -10.42 -0.96
C VAL A 255 -20.06 -11.77 -1.52
N TYR A 256 -21.35 -11.90 -1.80
CA TYR A 256 -22.01 -13.17 -2.12
C TYR A 256 -22.82 -13.05 -3.39
N ASP A 257 -23.16 -14.19 -3.96
CA ASP A 257 -24.12 -14.31 -5.05
C ASP A 257 -25.50 -14.57 -4.43
N LEU A 258 -26.44 -13.64 -4.64
CA LEU A 258 -27.80 -13.76 -4.14
C LEU A 258 -28.68 -14.36 -5.25
N ASN A 259 -29.29 -15.50 -4.98
CA ASN A 259 -30.28 -16.12 -5.85
C ASN A 259 -31.67 -16.02 -5.20
N VAL A 260 -32.65 -15.56 -5.96
CA VAL A 260 -34.05 -15.49 -5.51
C VAL A 260 -34.89 -16.37 -6.42
N ASP A 261 -35.39 -17.49 -5.89
CA ASP A 261 -36.28 -18.39 -6.60
C ASP A 261 -37.72 -17.98 -6.31
N VAL A 262 -38.50 -17.72 -7.37
CA VAL A 262 -39.90 -17.33 -7.28
C VAL A 262 -40.76 -18.49 -7.76
N VAL A 263 -41.64 -18.95 -6.89
CA VAL A 263 -42.54 -20.08 -7.18
C VAL A 263 -44.00 -19.71 -6.91
N ASP A 264 -44.90 -20.39 -7.60
CA ASP A 264 -46.34 -20.28 -7.36
C ASP A 264 -46.78 -21.04 -6.10
N ARG A 265 -48.08 -21.02 -5.81
CA ARG A 265 -48.68 -21.72 -4.67
C ARG A 265 -48.38 -23.23 -4.68
N ASP A 266 -48.24 -23.82 -5.86
CA ASP A 266 -48.05 -25.26 -6.04
C ASP A 266 -46.55 -25.64 -6.10
N GLY A 267 -45.65 -24.65 -6.04
CA GLY A 267 -44.20 -24.82 -6.07
C GLY A 267 -43.59 -24.81 -7.47
N SER A 268 -44.38 -24.48 -8.50
CA SER A 268 -43.89 -24.36 -9.87
C SER A 268 -43.13 -23.04 -10.06
N PRO A 269 -42.04 -23.02 -10.84
CA PRO A 269 -41.27 -21.79 -11.07
C PRO A 269 -42.09 -20.75 -11.83
N ILE A 270 -41.97 -19.49 -11.44
CA ILE A 270 -42.58 -18.35 -12.14
C ILE A 270 -41.54 -17.65 -12.99
N VAL A 271 -41.73 -17.68 -14.30
CA VAL A 271 -40.88 -17.00 -15.30
C VAL A 271 -41.32 -15.54 -15.48
N ASP A 272 -40.38 -14.65 -15.80
CA ASP A 272 -40.61 -13.23 -16.09
C ASP A 272 -41.21 -12.41 -14.91
N ALA A 273 -41.07 -12.88 -13.67
CA ALA A 273 -41.38 -12.09 -12.49
C ALA A 273 -40.27 -11.05 -12.25
N HIS A 274 -40.65 -9.80 -11.98
CA HIS A 274 -39.70 -8.74 -11.66
C HIS A 274 -39.29 -8.82 -10.20
N VAL A 275 -38.02 -9.10 -9.94
CA VAL A 275 -37.44 -9.12 -8.60
C VAL A 275 -36.63 -7.85 -8.39
N LEU A 276 -37.06 -7.00 -7.49
CA LEU A 276 -36.36 -5.78 -7.07
C LEU A 276 -35.74 -6.00 -5.69
N VAL A 277 -34.41 -5.91 -5.61
CA VAL A 277 -33.67 -5.99 -4.34
C VAL A 277 -33.33 -4.57 -3.89
N ARG A 278 -33.70 -4.23 -2.65
CA ARG A 278 -33.34 -2.96 -1.99
C ARG A 278 -32.62 -3.24 -0.69
N ARG A 279 -31.68 -2.38 -0.31
CA ARG A 279 -30.97 -2.50 0.96
C ARG A 279 -31.85 -2.05 2.11
N ALA A 280 -31.83 -2.79 3.23
CA ALA A 280 -32.49 -2.39 4.46
C ALA A 280 -31.50 -1.70 5.43
N PRO A 281 -31.93 -0.69 6.21
CA PRO A 281 -33.23 -0.03 6.19
C PRO A 281 -33.29 1.14 5.18
N SER A 282 -32.21 1.44 4.44
CA SER A 282 -32.11 2.64 3.61
C SER A 282 -33.05 2.66 2.39
N ASN A 283 -33.63 1.51 2.02
CA ASN A 283 -34.45 1.30 0.83
C ASN A 283 -33.78 1.71 -0.49
N VAL A 284 -32.45 1.85 -0.51
CA VAL A 284 -31.68 2.12 -1.73
C VAL A 284 -31.75 0.89 -2.62
N SER A 285 -32.13 1.11 -3.88
CA SER A 285 -32.18 0.04 -4.88
C SER A 285 -30.79 -0.55 -5.11
N TYR A 286 -30.66 -1.88 -4.98
CA TYR A 286 -29.45 -2.61 -5.32
C TYR A 286 -29.47 -3.05 -6.79
N GLY A 287 -30.63 -3.51 -7.25
CA GLY A 287 -30.83 -3.96 -8.62
C GLY A 287 -32.20 -4.57 -8.86
N ILE A 288 -32.55 -4.74 -10.12
CA ILE A 288 -33.76 -5.42 -10.59
C ILE A 288 -33.37 -6.51 -11.58
N GLN A 289 -34.03 -7.66 -11.51
CA GLN A 289 -33.85 -8.78 -12.43
C GLN A 289 -35.19 -9.42 -12.76
N LEU A 290 -35.27 -10.07 -13.91
CA LEU A 290 -36.37 -10.98 -14.23
C LEU A 290 -36.00 -12.40 -13.79
N THR A 291 -37.00 -13.18 -13.40
CA THR A 291 -36.80 -14.61 -13.20
C THR A 291 -36.65 -15.34 -14.53
N ASP A 292 -35.67 -16.23 -14.59
CA ASP A 292 -35.41 -17.09 -15.75
C ASP A 292 -36.41 -18.26 -15.85
N ASP A 293 -36.18 -19.18 -16.80
CA ASP A 293 -37.00 -20.38 -17.03
C ASP A 293 -37.09 -21.32 -15.81
N SER A 294 -36.14 -21.21 -14.86
CA SER A 294 -36.15 -21.94 -13.60
C SER A 294 -36.83 -21.18 -12.46
N GLY A 295 -37.39 -19.99 -12.75
CA GLY A 295 -37.99 -19.10 -11.76
C GLY A 295 -36.96 -18.32 -10.94
N ARG A 296 -35.69 -18.28 -11.37
CA ARG A 296 -34.59 -17.70 -10.58
C ARG A 296 -34.21 -16.31 -11.06
N ALA A 297 -34.09 -15.38 -10.14
CA ALA A 297 -33.47 -14.08 -10.33
C ALA A 297 -32.08 -14.05 -9.67
N TYR A 298 -31.04 -13.73 -10.45
CA TYR A 298 -29.64 -13.79 -10.01
C TYR A 298 -29.01 -12.41 -9.80
N PHE A 299 -28.51 -12.16 -8.60
CA PHE A 299 -27.87 -10.91 -8.17
C PHE A 299 -26.41 -11.17 -7.76
N PRO A 300 -25.45 -11.08 -8.72
CA PRO A 300 -24.05 -11.35 -8.44
C PRO A 300 -23.42 -10.26 -7.58
N LYS A 301 -22.40 -10.63 -6.80
CA LYS A 301 -21.57 -9.68 -6.03
C LYS A 301 -22.39 -8.76 -5.12
N THR A 302 -23.32 -9.32 -4.38
CA THR A 302 -24.15 -8.65 -3.37
C THR A 302 -23.40 -8.54 -2.04
N PRO A 303 -23.13 -7.33 -1.51
CA PRO A 303 -22.51 -7.17 -0.20
C PRO A 303 -23.33 -7.85 0.90
N ARG A 304 -22.65 -8.34 1.95
CA ARG A 304 -23.32 -8.79 3.17
C ARG A 304 -24.22 -7.70 3.73
N GLY A 305 -25.42 -8.09 4.15
CA GLY A 305 -26.34 -7.16 4.80
C GLY A 305 -27.78 -7.63 4.76
N ASP A 306 -28.65 -6.77 5.26
CA ASP A 306 -30.09 -6.99 5.25
C ASP A 306 -30.70 -6.27 4.04
N TYR A 307 -31.66 -6.93 3.39
CA TYR A 307 -32.29 -6.48 2.16
C TYR A 307 -33.80 -6.75 2.19
N PHE A 308 -34.52 -6.06 1.33
CA PHE A 308 -35.87 -6.39 0.93
C PHE A 308 -35.84 -6.89 -0.51
N ALA A 309 -36.37 -8.08 -0.76
CA ALA A 309 -36.69 -8.53 -2.11
C ALA A 309 -38.19 -8.33 -2.33
N THR A 310 -38.54 -7.49 -3.30
CA THR A 310 -39.91 -7.29 -3.74
C THR A 310 -40.07 -8.00 -5.08
N VAL A 311 -41.01 -8.95 -5.15
CA VAL A 311 -41.40 -9.63 -6.39
C VAL A 311 -42.66 -8.97 -6.90
N ASP A 312 -42.65 -8.52 -8.14
CA ASP A 312 -43.79 -7.99 -8.86
C ASP A 312 -44.06 -8.85 -10.10
N TYR A 313 -45.24 -9.46 -10.15
CA TYR A 313 -45.62 -10.38 -11.21
C TYR A 313 -46.97 -9.99 -11.79
N ALA A 314 -46.97 -9.70 -13.09
CA ALA A 314 -48.15 -9.34 -13.85
C ALA A 314 -48.30 -10.28 -15.04
N THR A 315 -49.46 -10.94 -15.15
CA THR A 315 -49.74 -11.91 -16.22
C THR A 315 -51.23 -11.97 -16.55
N THR A 316 -51.59 -12.79 -17.54
CA THR A 316 -52.98 -13.18 -17.80
C THR A 316 -53.14 -14.68 -17.58
N TYR A 317 -54.01 -15.08 -16.65
CA TYR A 317 -54.29 -16.48 -16.35
C TYR A 317 -55.77 -16.80 -16.58
N LEU A 318 -56.06 -17.76 -17.47
CA LEU A 318 -57.43 -18.14 -17.86
C LEU A 318 -58.30 -16.92 -18.20
N TYR A 319 -57.77 -16.05 -19.09
CA TYR A 319 -58.35 -14.77 -19.50
C TYR A 319 -58.51 -13.72 -18.40
N THR A 320 -57.98 -13.96 -17.20
CA THR A 320 -58.08 -13.04 -16.06
C THR A 320 -56.75 -12.33 -15.88
N PRO A 321 -56.70 -10.98 -15.88
CA PRO A 321 -55.47 -10.26 -15.52
C PRO A 321 -55.14 -10.54 -14.06
N VAL A 322 -53.88 -10.86 -13.78
CA VAL A 322 -53.35 -11.12 -12.44
C VAL A 322 -52.18 -10.18 -12.21
N HIS A 323 -52.17 -9.51 -11.05
CA HIS A 323 -51.08 -8.67 -10.61
C HIS A 323 -50.82 -8.95 -9.13
N ILE A 324 -49.63 -9.46 -8.80
CA ILE A 324 -49.25 -9.86 -7.45
C ILE A 324 -47.93 -9.17 -7.11
N SER A 325 -47.88 -8.55 -5.94
CA SER A 325 -46.67 -7.93 -5.42
C SER A 325 -46.45 -8.41 -3.99
N THR A 326 -45.30 -9.04 -3.73
CA THR A 326 -44.92 -9.49 -2.38
C THR A 326 -43.54 -8.95 -2.04
N SER A 327 -43.29 -8.67 -0.76
CA SER A 327 -41.99 -8.19 -0.30
C SER A 327 -41.56 -8.95 0.93
N GLN A 328 -40.33 -9.45 0.90
CA GLN A 328 -39.74 -10.23 1.99
C GLN A 328 -38.43 -9.59 2.45
N SER A 329 -38.24 -9.50 3.76
CA SER A 329 -36.93 -9.18 4.33
C SER A 329 -36.04 -10.41 4.28
N LEU A 330 -34.82 -10.26 3.80
CA LEU A 330 -33.82 -11.32 3.75
C LEU A 330 -32.47 -10.79 4.21
N ARG A 331 -31.60 -11.71 4.64
CA ARG A 331 -30.23 -11.43 4.99
C ARG A 331 -29.31 -12.14 4.03
N VAL A 332 -28.39 -11.39 3.43
CA VAL A 332 -27.32 -11.94 2.60
C VAL A 332 -26.09 -12.10 3.49
N ASP A 333 -25.75 -13.33 3.86
CA ASP A 333 -24.50 -13.69 4.55
C ASP A 333 -23.88 -15.01 4.06
N SER A 334 -24.41 -15.57 2.99
CA SER A 334 -23.99 -16.78 2.29
C SER A 334 -24.40 -16.69 0.81
N ASN A 335 -23.98 -17.66 -0.01
CA ASN A 335 -24.38 -17.78 -1.42
C ASN A 335 -25.69 -18.60 -1.59
N ASP A 336 -26.59 -18.51 -0.60
CA ASP A 336 -27.78 -19.32 -0.54
C ASP A 336 -28.88 -18.84 -1.52
N VAL A 337 -29.84 -19.73 -1.74
CA VAL A 337 -31.02 -19.46 -2.56
C VAL A 337 -32.19 -19.11 -1.64
N ILE A 338 -32.79 -17.94 -1.86
CA ILE A 338 -33.96 -17.47 -1.12
C ILE A 338 -35.20 -17.81 -1.93
N ASN A 339 -36.13 -18.56 -1.34
CA ASN A 339 -37.38 -18.93 -1.99
C ASN A 339 -38.48 -17.93 -1.60
N ILE A 340 -39.12 -17.31 -2.59
CA ILE A 340 -40.27 -16.44 -2.43
C ILE A 340 -41.47 -17.09 -3.13
N LYS A 341 -42.53 -17.32 -2.36
CA LYS A 341 -43.74 -17.99 -2.83
C LYS A 341 -44.86 -16.98 -3.07
N LEU A 342 -45.49 -17.04 -4.24
CA LEU A 342 -46.70 -16.27 -4.56
C LEU A 342 -47.94 -17.10 -4.24
N ASP A 343 -48.38 -17.06 -2.99
CA ASP A 343 -49.50 -17.89 -2.50
C ASP A 343 -50.85 -17.60 -3.20
N GLU A 344 -50.99 -16.41 -3.80
CA GLU A 344 -52.18 -15.99 -4.53
C GLU A 344 -52.19 -16.46 -6.01
N TYR A 345 -51.09 -17.04 -6.51
CA TYR A 345 -50.97 -17.54 -7.88
C TYR A 345 -50.85 -19.07 -7.92
N PRO A 346 -51.54 -19.78 -8.84
CA PRO A 346 -52.60 -19.28 -9.70
C PRO A 346 -53.87 -18.94 -8.91
N PRO A 347 -54.69 -17.97 -9.35
CA PRO A 347 -55.98 -17.72 -8.70
C PRO A 347 -56.88 -18.96 -8.81
N PRO A 348 -57.74 -19.23 -7.81
CA PRO A 348 -58.69 -20.33 -7.89
C PRO A 348 -59.53 -20.28 -9.17
N PHE A 349 -59.84 -21.43 -9.78
CA PHE A 349 -60.57 -21.45 -11.05
C PHE A 349 -61.88 -20.65 -11.02
N TYR A 350 -62.63 -20.74 -9.92
CA TYR A 350 -63.91 -20.04 -9.75
C TYR A 350 -63.80 -18.50 -9.72
N SER A 351 -62.61 -17.93 -9.53
CA SER A 351 -62.38 -16.49 -9.58
C SER A 351 -61.89 -16.00 -10.95
N THR A 352 -61.88 -16.87 -11.97
CA THR A 352 -61.39 -16.54 -13.32
C THR A 352 -62.50 -16.14 -14.29
N TYR A 353 -62.19 -15.30 -15.27
CA TYR A 353 -63.10 -14.94 -16.35
C TYR A 353 -63.48 -16.15 -17.20
N LEU A 354 -62.58 -17.14 -17.38
CA LEU A 354 -62.93 -18.40 -18.02
C LEU A 354 -64.07 -19.12 -17.30
N PHE A 355 -64.02 -19.20 -15.96
CA PHE A 355 -65.11 -19.82 -15.19
C PHE A 355 -66.44 -19.08 -15.38
N ILE A 356 -66.41 -17.74 -15.39
CA ILE A 356 -67.61 -16.92 -15.68
C ILE A 356 -68.16 -17.27 -17.08
N TRP A 357 -67.31 -17.39 -18.09
CA TRP A 357 -67.74 -17.80 -19.44
C TRP A 357 -68.33 -19.21 -19.48
N VAL A 358 -67.71 -20.17 -18.80
CA VAL A 358 -68.24 -21.55 -18.69
C VAL A 358 -69.63 -21.53 -18.02
N LEU A 359 -69.81 -20.72 -16.98
CA LEU A 359 -71.08 -20.58 -16.28
C LEU A 359 -72.15 -19.92 -17.15
N ILE A 360 -71.82 -18.86 -17.89
CA ILE A 360 -72.72 -18.21 -18.85
C ILE A 360 -73.17 -19.20 -19.94
N ILE A 361 -72.23 -19.97 -20.51
CA ILE A 361 -72.54 -20.98 -21.53
C ILE A 361 -73.43 -22.09 -20.94
N ALA A 362 -73.12 -22.58 -19.74
CA ALA A 362 -73.93 -23.60 -19.07
C ALA A 362 -75.37 -23.13 -18.83
N VAL A 363 -75.56 -21.89 -18.36
CA VAL A 363 -76.88 -21.27 -18.19
C VAL A 363 -77.59 -21.11 -19.54
N PHE A 364 -76.89 -20.64 -20.57
CA PHE A 364 -77.46 -20.47 -21.91
C PHE A 364 -77.93 -21.81 -22.51
N VAL A 365 -77.13 -22.87 -22.38
CA VAL A 365 -77.49 -24.23 -22.79
C VAL A 365 -78.70 -24.72 -22.00
N ALA A 366 -78.73 -24.52 -20.67
CA ALA A 366 -79.87 -24.90 -19.84
C ALA A 366 -81.16 -24.18 -20.28
N VAL A 367 -81.07 -22.90 -20.64
CA VAL A 367 -82.20 -22.11 -21.16
C VAL A 367 -82.66 -22.64 -22.53
N ILE A 368 -81.75 -22.96 -23.45
CA ILE A 368 -82.09 -23.58 -24.75
C ILE A 368 -82.77 -24.92 -24.55
N VAL A 369 -82.24 -25.79 -23.68
CA VAL A 369 -82.82 -27.10 -23.36
C VAL A 369 -84.21 -26.91 -22.75
N PHE A 370 -84.38 -25.97 -21.81
CA PHE A 370 -85.67 -25.65 -21.23
C PHE A 370 -86.67 -25.13 -22.28
N MET A 371 -86.25 -24.23 -23.17
CA MET A 371 -87.07 -23.76 -24.29
C MET A 371 -87.46 -24.91 -25.23
N PHE A 372 -86.53 -25.80 -25.55
CA PHE A 372 -86.79 -26.98 -26.38
C PHE A 372 -87.79 -27.95 -25.72
N LEU A 373 -87.63 -28.21 -24.42
CA LEU A 373 -88.56 -29.03 -23.64
C LEU A 373 -89.95 -28.38 -23.56
N LYS A 374 -90.04 -27.06 -23.38
CA LYS A 374 -91.30 -26.32 -23.37
C LYS A 374 -91.98 -26.34 -24.75
N LEU A 375 -91.23 -26.13 -25.84
CA LEU A 375 -91.72 -26.24 -27.22
C LEU A 375 -92.21 -27.66 -27.53
N ARG A 376 -91.49 -28.69 -27.08
CA ARG A 376 -91.90 -30.11 -27.23
C ARG A 376 -93.21 -30.40 -26.48
N ASN A 377 -93.37 -29.89 -25.26
CA ASN A 377 -94.60 -30.06 -24.48
C ASN A 377 -95.78 -29.26 -25.05
N TYR A 378 -95.55 -28.05 -25.57
CA TYR A 378 -96.56 -27.28 -26.28
C TYR A 378 -97.03 -28.00 -27.56
N ARG A 379 -96.10 -28.51 -28.39
CA ARG A 379 -96.44 -29.32 -29.57
C ARG A 379 -97.19 -30.62 -29.24
N ARG A 380 -96.98 -31.20 -28.05
CA ARG A 380 -97.76 -32.35 -27.56
C ARG A 380 -99.19 -31.95 -27.17
N LYS A 381 -99.39 -30.78 -26.54
CA LYS A 381 -100.72 -30.27 -26.16
C LYS A 381 -101.58 -29.79 -27.34
N VAL A 382 -100.99 -29.38 -28.45
CA VAL A 382 -101.73 -28.93 -29.66
C VAL A 382 -102.15 -30.11 -30.56
N LYS A 383 -101.65 -31.33 -30.29
CA LYS A 383 -102.01 -32.57 -31.02
C LYS A 383 -103.03 -33.46 -30.28
N THR A 384 -103.56 -32.98 -29.17
CA THR A 384 -104.69 -33.53 -28.41
C THR A 384 -105.77 -32.47 -28.37
#